data_AF-X1C497-F1
#
_entry.id   AF-X1C497-F1
#
_cell.length_a   1.000
_cell.length_b   1.000
_cell.length_c   1.000
_cell.angle_alpha   90.00
_cell.angle_beta   90.00
_cell.angle_gamma   90.00
#
_symmetry.space_group_name_H-M   'P 1'
#
loop_
_entity.id
_entity.type
_entity.pdbx_description
1 polymer ?
#
loop_
_entity_poly.entity_id
_entity_poly.type
_entity_poly.pdbx_seq_one_letter_code
_entity_poly.pdbx_strand_id
1 'polypeptide(L)'
;RTRDIAVYDRDIQNLQKQVDFYENEIEKDREKYKETKKQLEDLNREFKKKISKLKKDLTKIFEDYSKSFFNQCELEIRYDKPKGSKIALPIFRPKINNVLRENVDQVSKSEAIFLEYIFRMSLCDIFSSITGNTINLMIETSEGVFDIGLIETVADIFVKFSNKNYLIIISNLGREDFLELLVRKSKIKNLSQKMVNFLEIGKLSIIQTDNLSKYKDVISKFLKSCFVIFYLPLKLINVH
;
A
#
# COMPACT_ATOMS: atom_id res chain seq x y z
N ARG A 1 62.85 46.77 -34.22
CA ARG A 1 61.55 47.46 -34.39
C ARG A 1 60.61 46.70 -35.32
N THR A 2 60.85 46.60 -36.63
CA THR A 2 59.87 45.98 -37.55
C THR A 2 59.65 44.47 -37.33
N ARG A 3 60.70 43.72 -36.93
CA ARG A 3 60.55 42.30 -36.55
C ARG A 3 59.72 42.11 -35.29
N ASP A 4 59.86 43.00 -34.30
CA ASP A 4 59.19 42.90 -33.01
C ASP A 4 57.67 43.10 -33.18
N ILE A 5 57.28 44.06 -34.03
CA ILE A 5 55.87 44.32 -34.39
C ILE A 5 55.22 43.09 -35.03
N ALA A 6 55.93 42.39 -35.93
CA ALA A 6 55.41 41.18 -36.58
C ALA A 6 55.26 39.98 -35.62
N VAL A 7 56.10 39.90 -34.56
CA VAL A 7 55.93 38.91 -33.50
C VAL A 7 54.70 39.23 -32.65
N TYR A 8 54.53 40.49 -32.25
CA TYR A 8 53.34 40.92 -31.51
C TYR A 8 52.03 40.70 -32.29
N ASP A 9 51.99 41.04 -33.59
CA ASP A 9 50.81 40.83 -34.44
C ASP A 9 50.43 39.33 -34.52
N ARG A 10 51.40 38.45 -34.77
CA ARG A 10 51.18 37.00 -34.76
C ARG A 10 50.67 36.49 -33.40
N ASP A 11 51.24 36.99 -32.32
CA ASP A 11 50.90 36.52 -30.96
C ASP A 11 49.51 37.05 -30.53
N ILE A 12 49.14 38.28 -30.94
CA ILE A 12 47.78 38.83 -30.82
C ILE A 12 46.80 37.97 -31.62
N GLN A 13 47.08 37.64 -32.89
CA GLN A 13 46.21 36.80 -33.71
C GLN A 13 46.03 35.38 -33.14
N ASN A 14 47.06 34.83 -32.50
CA ASN A 14 46.98 33.54 -31.82
C ASN A 14 46.12 33.62 -30.55
N LEU A 15 46.27 34.68 -29.75
CA LEU A 15 45.42 34.94 -28.58
C LEU A 15 43.96 35.19 -28.98
N GLN A 16 43.72 35.94 -30.06
CA GLN A 16 42.39 36.18 -30.62
C GLN A 16 41.70 34.84 -30.96
N LYS A 17 42.37 33.96 -31.71
CA LYS A 17 41.86 32.61 -32.02
C LYS A 17 41.58 31.75 -30.78
N GLN A 18 42.36 31.92 -29.70
CA GLN A 18 42.10 31.23 -28.43
C GLN A 18 40.86 31.80 -27.72
N VAL A 19 40.69 33.13 -27.71
CA VAL A 19 39.48 33.78 -27.19
C VAL A 19 38.26 33.31 -27.97
N ASP A 20 38.28 33.41 -29.30
CA ASP A 20 37.19 32.98 -30.17
C ASP A 20 36.85 31.49 -29.94
N PHE A 21 37.85 30.63 -29.74
CA PHE A 21 37.65 29.22 -29.40
C PHE A 21 36.96 29.03 -28.04
N TYR A 22 37.42 29.71 -26.99
CA TYR A 22 36.82 29.61 -25.65
C TYR A 22 35.41 30.21 -25.60
N GLU A 23 35.12 31.29 -26.34
CA GLU A 23 33.77 31.86 -26.44
C GLU A 23 32.80 30.86 -27.06
N ASN A 24 33.20 30.17 -28.15
CA ASN A 24 32.41 29.12 -28.78
C ASN A 24 32.13 27.92 -27.83
N GLU A 25 33.13 27.46 -27.06
CA GLU A 25 32.92 26.38 -26.08
C GLU A 25 32.00 26.82 -24.93
N ILE A 26 32.15 28.05 -24.43
CA ILE A 26 31.25 28.64 -23.42
C ILE A 26 29.81 28.74 -23.94
N GLU A 27 29.61 29.07 -25.22
CA GLU A 27 28.27 29.11 -25.82
C GLU A 27 27.63 27.72 -25.88
N LYS A 28 28.35 26.69 -26.36
CA LYS A 28 27.88 25.30 -26.37
C LYS A 28 27.51 24.81 -24.97
N ASP A 29 28.35 25.07 -23.96
CA ASP A 29 28.07 24.68 -22.58
C ASP A 29 26.87 25.45 -22.00
N ARG A 30 26.65 26.71 -22.38
CA ARG A 30 25.44 27.48 -22.02
C ARG A 30 24.19 26.89 -22.65
N GLU A 31 24.24 26.45 -23.91
CA GLU A 31 23.12 25.77 -24.56
C GLU A 31 22.80 24.43 -23.88
N LYS A 32 23.82 23.59 -23.68
CA LYS A 32 23.69 22.29 -22.98
C LYS A 32 23.17 22.46 -21.54
N TYR A 33 23.59 23.50 -20.83
CA TYR A 33 23.04 23.86 -19.52
C TYR A 33 21.55 24.22 -19.60
N LYS A 34 21.14 25.07 -20.55
CA LYS A 34 19.72 25.44 -20.76
C LYS A 34 18.88 24.21 -21.08
N GLU A 35 19.37 23.32 -21.95
CA GLU A 35 18.66 22.10 -22.32
C GLU A 35 18.51 21.15 -21.13
N THR A 36 19.61 20.84 -20.44
CA THR A 36 19.62 19.96 -19.26
C THR A 36 18.70 20.50 -18.16
N LYS A 37 18.72 21.82 -17.94
CA LYS A 37 17.83 22.50 -16.98
C LYS A 37 16.36 22.35 -17.38
N LYS A 38 16.03 22.54 -18.66
CA LYS A 38 14.66 22.35 -19.18
C LYS A 38 14.19 20.90 -19.02
N GLN A 39 15.03 19.91 -19.37
CA GLN A 39 14.74 18.49 -19.17
C GLN A 39 14.46 18.18 -17.68
N LEU A 40 15.27 18.73 -16.78
CA LEU A 40 15.07 18.59 -15.32
C LEU A 40 13.76 19.24 -14.84
N GLU A 41 13.41 20.43 -15.35
CA GLU A 41 12.15 21.11 -15.03
C GLU A 41 10.92 20.33 -15.54
N ASP A 42 10.99 19.81 -16.76
CA ASP A 42 9.94 18.99 -17.37
C ASP A 42 9.75 17.66 -16.61
N LEU A 43 10.83 16.94 -16.28
CA LEU A 43 10.80 15.72 -15.45
C LEU A 43 10.24 16.00 -14.05
N ASN A 44 10.65 17.08 -13.39
CA ASN A 44 10.10 17.48 -12.09
C ASN A 44 8.59 17.79 -12.16
N ARG A 45 8.14 18.43 -13.25
CA ARG A 45 6.72 18.71 -13.49
C ARG A 45 5.91 17.44 -13.70
N GLU A 46 6.43 16.48 -14.47
CA GLU A 46 5.80 15.15 -14.62
C GLU A 46 5.73 14.38 -13.30
N PHE A 47 6.85 14.33 -12.56
CA PHE A 47 6.93 13.64 -11.29
C PHE A 47 5.91 14.20 -10.28
N LYS A 48 5.83 15.54 -10.15
CA LYS A 48 4.82 16.20 -9.31
C LYS A 48 3.40 15.85 -9.73
N LYS A 49 3.09 15.78 -11.03
CA LYS A 49 1.77 15.34 -11.53
C LYS A 49 1.48 13.88 -11.14
N LYS A 50 2.42 12.97 -11.36
CA LYS A 50 2.30 11.53 -11.03
C LYS A 50 2.09 11.32 -9.53
N ILE A 51 2.89 11.98 -8.68
CA ILE A 51 2.75 11.93 -7.21
C ILE A 51 1.42 12.55 -6.74
N SER A 52 0.99 13.68 -7.32
CA SER A 52 -0.29 14.31 -6.97
C SER A 52 -1.49 13.39 -7.29
N LYS A 53 -1.45 12.72 -8.45
CA LYS A 53 -2.45 11.71 -8.81
C LYS A 53 -2.43 10.53 -7.83
N LEU A 54 -1.25 9.94 -7.58
CA LEU A 54 -1.07 8.83 -6.63
C LEU A 54 -1.62 9.17 -5.24
N LYS A 55 -1.32 10.37 -4.73
CA LYS A 55 -1.88 10.91 -3.48
C LYS A 55 -3.41 10.90 -3.50
N LYS A 56 -4.01 11.49 -4.53
CA LYS A 56 -5.48 11.59 -4.66
C LYS A 56 -6.14 10.21 -4.71
N ASP A 57 -5.58 9.29 -5.49
CA ASP A 57 -6.13 7.96 -5.70
C ASP A 57 -5.99 7.11 -4.41
N LEU A 58 -4.84 7.18 -3.71
CA LEU A 58 -4.65 6.51 -2.42
C LEU A 58 -5.59 7.05 -1.33
N THR A 59 -5.71 8.38 -1.19
CA THR A 59 -6.62 9.01 -0.22
C THR A 59 -8.07 8.57 -0.48
N LYS A 60 -8.51 8.51 -1.74
CA LYS A 60 -9.85 8.04 -2.12
C LYS A 60 -10.09 6.58 -1.76
N ILE A 61 -9.11 5.69 -1.98
CA ILE A 61 -9.21 4.26 -1.61
C ILE A 61 -9.29 4.11 -0.10
N PHE A 62 -8.44 4.84 0.64
CA PHE A 62 -8.45 4.84 2.10
C PHE A 62 -9.79 5.30 2.69
N GLU A 63 -10.35 6.40 2.17
CA GLU A 63 -11.69 6.88 2.54
C GLU A 63 -12.81 5.89 2.22
N ASP A 64 -12.68 5.10 1.16
CA ASP A 64 -13.67 4.08 0.77
C ASP A 64 -13.65 2.86 1.71
N TYR A 65 -12.54 2.59 2.40
CA TYR A 65 -12.50 1.64 3.51
C TYR A 65 -12.87 2.29 4.86
N SER A 66 -12.45 3.53 5.12
CA SER A 66 -12.61 4.19 6.43
C SER A 66 -14.07 4.47 6.81
N LYS A 67 -14.93 4.76 5.82
CA LYS A 67 -16.38 5.04 6.00
C LYS A 67 -17.16 3.94 6.70
N SER A 68 -16.66 2.70 6.72
CA SER A 68 -17.31 1.58 7.40
C SER A 68 -17.19 1.66 8.93
N PHE A 69 -16.23 2.46 9.44
CA PHE A 69 -15.92 2.60 10.88
C PHE A 69 -16.01 4.05 11.36
N PHE A 70 -15.57 5.02 10.54
CA PHE A 70 -15.54 6.43 10.88
C PHE A 70 -16.51 7.25 10.03
N ASN A 71 -17.26 8.15 10.67
CA ASN A 71 -18.12 9.12 9.98
C ASN A 71 -17.33 10.00 8.99
N GLN A 72 -16.15 10.45 9.40
CA GLN A 72 -15.20 11.17 8.55
C GLN A 72 -13.77 10.77 8.93
N CYS A 73 -13.06 10.10 8.01
CA CYS A 73 -11.64 9.79 8.17
C CYS A 73 -10.93 9.88 6.80
N GLU A 74 -10.10 10.90 6.65
CA GLU A 74 -9.29 11.17 5.45
C GLU A 74 -7.79 10.97 5.71
N LEU A 75 -6.99 10.87 4.65
CA LEU A 75 -5.55 10.68 4.71
C LEU A 75 -4.82 11.99 4.40
N GLU A 76 -4.42 12.73 5.44
CA GLU A 76 -3.59 13.93 5.30
C GLU A 76 -2.14 13.53 5.00
N ILE A 77 -1.49 14.24 4.07
CA ILE A 77 -0.10 13.98 3.68
C ILE A 77 0.73 15.21 4.01
N ARG A 78 1.64 15.02 4.97
CA ARG A 78 2.66 15.98 5.41
C ARG A 78 4.02 15.59 4.85
N TYR A 79 4.99 16.47 5.00
CA TYR A 79 6.36 16.26 4.53
C TYR A 79 7.33 16.56 5.67
N ASP A 80 7.79 15.50 6.34
CA ASP A 80 8.79 15.64 7.39
C ASP A 80 10.18 15.45 6.80
N LYS A 81 11.15 16.19 7.35
CA LYS A 81 12.55 16.10 6.95
C LYS A 81 13.32 15.37 8.05
N PRO A 82 13.65 14.07 7.88
CA PRO A 82 14.43 13.34 8.88
C PRO A 82 15.74 14.06 9.21
N LYS A 83 16.18 13.99 10.47
CA LYS A 83 17.41 14.66 10.92
C LYS A 83 18.60 14.17 10.08
N GLY A 84 19.29 15.10 9.40
CA GLY A 84 20.39 14.81 8.48
C GLY A 84 19.98 14.55 7.02
N SER A 85 18.69 14.35 6.72
CA SER A 85 18.20 14.22 5.33
C SER A 85 18.18 15.57 4.62
N LYS A 86 18.54 15.58 3.33
CA LYS A 86 18.27 16.73 2.43
C LYS A 86 16.85 16.70 1.84
N ILE A 87 16.18 15.56 1.89
CA ILE A 87 14.88 15.29 1.26
C ILE A 87 13.80 15.17 2.35
N ALA A 88 12.66 15.81 2.15
CA ALA A 88 11.48 15.61 2.99
C ALA A 88 10.67 14.40 2.46
N LEU A 89 10.33 13.48 3.36
CA LEU A 89 9.58 12.27 3.03
C LEU A 89 8.08 12.51 3.25
N PRO A 90 7.21 11.98 2.37
CA PRO A 90 5.77 12.05 2.60
C PRO A 90 5.40 11.17 3.80
N ILE A 91 4.69 11.75 4.77
CA ILE A 91 4.10 11.04 5.90
C ILE A 91 2.58 11.11 5.77
N PHE A 92 1.95 9.94 5.84
CA PHE A 92 0.50 9.78 5.81
C PHE A 92 -0.03 9.77 7.25
N ARG A 93 -0.99 10.64 7.54
CA ARG A 93 -1.59 10.80 8.86
C ARG A 93 -3.11 10.72 8.74
N PRO A 94 -3.81 9.89 9.53
CA PRO A 94 -5.26 9.85 9.50
C PRO A 94 -5.82 11.10 10.19
N LYS A 95 -6.80 11.73 9.56
CA LYS A 95 -7.52 12.89 10.08
C LYS A 95 -8.98 12.51 10.27
N ILE A 96 -9.38 12.42 11.53
CA ILE A 96 -10.68 11.87 11.96
C ILE A 96 -11.51 13.03 12.51
N ASN A 97 -12.72 13.21 11.98
CA ASN A 97 -13.63 14.31 12.33
C ASN A 97 -12.93 15.68 12.30
N ASN A 98 -12.22 15.98 11.20
CA ASN A 98 -11.35 17.14 10.99
C ASN A 98 -10.13 17.30 11.92
N VAL A 99 -9.91 16.42 12.91
CA VAL A 99 -8.76 16.48 13.82
C VAL A 99 -7.69 15.48 13.38
N LEU A 100 -6.47 15.98 13.14
CA LEU A 100 -5.34 15.13 12.74
C LEU A 100 -4.87 14.24 13.89
N ARG A 101 -4.42 13.01 13.58
CA ARG A 101 -3.75 12.11 14.51
C ARG A 101 -2.25 12.06 14.20
N GLU A 102 -1.46 12.70 15.05
CA GLU A 102 0.00 12.73 14.99
C GLU A 102 0.65 11.53 15.70
N ASN A 103 -0.05 10.92 16.66
CA ASN A 103 0.46 9.80 17.44
C ASN A 103 -0.61 8.70 17.60
N VAL A 104 -0.18 7.47 17.86
CA VAL A 104 -1.03 6.27 17.94
C VAL A 104 -1.90 6.25 19.20
N ASP A 105 -1.46 6.92 20.27
CA ASP A 105 -2.20 7.10 21.54
C ASP A 105 -3.40 8.05 21.43
N GLN A 106 -3.55 8.77 20.31
CA GLN A 106 -4.67 9.67 20.05
C GLN A 106 -5.92 8.97 19.48
N VAL A 107 -5.91 7.63 19.44
CA VAL A 107 -7.03 6.77 19.06
C VAL A 107 -7.09 5.56 20.00
N SER A 108 -8.25 4.93 20.11
CA SER A 108 -8.41 3.67 20.83
C SER A 108 -7.66 2.52 20.14
N LYS A 109 -7.45 1.41 20.86
CA LYS A 109 -6.71 0.26 20.32
C LYS A 109 -7.38 -0.38 19.10
N SER A 110 -8.72 -0.47 19.09
CA SER A 110 -9.50 -0.98 17.96
C SER A 110 -9.43 -0.05 16.75
N GLU A 111 -9.54 1.26 16.95
CA GLU A 111 -9.31 2.27 15.90
C GLU A 111 -7.91 2.18 15.31
N ALA A 112 -6.86 2.06 16.13
CA ALA A 112 -5.47 1.94 15.67
C ALA A 112 -5.27 0.72 14.75
N ILE A 113 -5.76 -0.45 15.16
CA ILE A 113 -5.68 -1.69 14.39
C ILE A 113 -6.51 -1.59 13.10
N PHE A 114 -7.71 -1.00 13.17
CA PHE A 114 -8.54 -0.79 11.98
C PHE A 114 -7.87 0.14 10.96
N LEU A 115 -7.31 1.27 11.42
CA LEU A 115 -6.54 2.22 10.60
C LEU A 115 -5.35 1.53 9.92
N GLU A 116 -4.65 0.66 10.64
CA GLU A 116 -3.55 -0.15 10.09
C GLU A 116 -4.02 -1.10 8.99
N TYR A 117 -5.11 -1.85 9.22
CA TYR A 117 -5.68 -2.75 8.21
C TYR A 117 -6.08 -1.99 6.95
N ILE A 118 -6.90 -0.94 7.07
CA ILE A 118 -7.36 -0.20 5.89
C ILE A 118 -6.21 0.51 5.16
N PHE A 119 -5.16 0.95 5.87
CA PHE A 119 -3.99 1.56 5.23
C PHE A 119 -3.20 0.52 4.42
N ARG A 120 -2.91 -0.66 5.01
CA ARG A 120 -2.26 -1.78 4.30
C ARG A 120 -3.07 -2.19 3.06
N MET A 121 -4.37 -2.37 3.21
CA MET A 121 -5.29 -2.74 2.11
C MET A 121 -5.35 -1.64 1.02
N SER A 122 -5.30 -0.37 1.40
CA SER A 122 -5.26 0.75 0.45
C SER A 122 -3.96 0.80 -0.35
N LEU A 123 -2.82 0.46 0.27
CA LEU A 123 -1.54 0.32 -0.42
C LEU A 123 -1.54 -0.85 -1.42
N CYS A 124 -2.20 -1.97 -1.08
CA CYS A 124 -2.39 -3.09 -2.00
C CYS A 124 -3.34 -2.72 -3.17
N ASP A 125 -4.47 -2.07 -2.89
CA ASP A 125 -5.44 -1.65 -3.91
C ASP A 125 -4.85 -0.60 -4.88
N ILE A 126 -4.07 0.38 -4.40
CA ILE A 126 -3.41 1.36 -5.30
C ILE A 126 -2.32 0.69 -6.15
N PHE A 127 -1.56 -0.26 -5.60
CA PHE A 127 -0.56 -1.01 -6.37
C PHE A 127 -1.23 -1.87 -7.45
N SER A 128 -2.32 -2.57 -7.11
CA SER A 128 -3.11 -3.34 -8.07
C SER A 128 -3.69 -2.43 -9.17
N SER A 129 -4.23 -1.26 -8.80
CA SER A 129 -4.72 -0.27 -9.76
C SER A 129 -3.65 0.29 -10.71
N ILE A 130 -2.39 0.34 -10.29
CA ILE A 130 -1.27 0.84 -11.11
C ILE A 130 -0.70 -0.24 -12.02
N THR A 131 -0.63 -1.49 -11.54
CA THR A 131 0.09 -2.57 -12.21
C THR A 131 -0.82 -3.56 -12.95
N GLY A 132 -2.12 -3.56 -12.65
CA GLY A 132 -3.07 -4.57 -13.14
C GLY A 132 -2.96 -5.94 -12.44
N ASN A 133 -2.01 -6.11 -11.52
CA ASN A 133 -1.77 -7.39 -10.84
C ASN A 133 -2.64 -7.53 -9.59
N THR A 134 -3.05 -8.76 -9.28
CA THR A 134 -3.64 -9.12 -7.99
C THR A 134 -2.54 -9.23 -6.93
N ILE A 135 -2.84 -8.79 -5.71
CA ILE A 135 -1.91 -8.83 -4.58
C ILE A 135 -2.34 -9.88 -3.56
N ASN A 136 -1.35 -10.54 -2.95
CA ASN A 136 -1.52 -11.38 -1.78
C ASN A 136 -1.25 -10.53 -0.53
N LEU A 137 -2.25 -10.37 0.34
CA LEU A 137 -2.10 -9.74 1.65
C LEU A 137 -2.32 -10.80 2.74
N MET A 138 -1.43 -10.86 3.72
CA MET A 138 -1.55 -11.73 4.89
C MET A 138 -1.75 -10.85 6.13
N ILE A 139 -2.81 -11.12 6.90
CA ILE A 139 -3.16 -10.38 8.11
C ILE A 139 -3.30 -11.36 9.27
N GLU A 140 -2.53 -11.13 10.34
CA GLU A 140 -2.85 -11.67 11.65
C GLU A 140 -3.92 -10.78 12.29
N THR A 141 -5.04 -11.39 12.67
CA THR A 141 -6.18 -10.65 13.18
C THR A 141 -6.10 -10.45 14.69
N SER A 142 -6.64 -9.33 15.14
CA SER A 142 -6.77 -8.98 16.56
C SER A 142 -8.25 -8.90 16.94
N GLU A 143 -9.03 -9.90 16.54
CA GLU A 143 -10.48 -10.02 16.70
C GLU A 143 -10.95 -9.94 18.16
N GLY A 144 -10.08 -10.29 19.12
CA GLY A 144 -10.33 -10.09 20.55
C GLY A 144 -10.31 -8.62 21.02
N VAL A 145 -9.92 -7.66 20.17
CA VAL A 145 -9.90 -6.21 20.46
C VAL A 145 -11.16 -5.50 19.96
N PHE A 146 -11.97 -6.16 19.14
CA PHE A 146 -13.17 -5.56 18.53
C PHE A 146 -14.45 -6.02 19.23
N ASP A 147 -15.31 -5.05 19.54
CA ASP A 147 -16.68 -5.29 19.98
C ASP A 147 -17.54 -5.85 18.84
N ILE A 148 -18.67 -6.48 19.18
CA ILE A 148 -19.56 -7.19 18.24
C ILE A 148 -19.92 -6.34 17.01
N GLY A 149 -20.29 -5.07 17.19
CA GLY A 149 -20.62 -4.17 16.07
C GLY A 149 -19.43 -3.79 15.19
N LEU A 150 -18.22 -3.74 15.75
CA LEU A 150 -17.00 -3.42 14.99
C LEU A 150 -16.48 -4.63 14.20
N ILE A 151 -16.77 -5.85 14.67
CA ILE A 151 -16.42 -7.09 13.98
C ILE A 151 -17.15 -7.22 12.65
N GLU A 152 -18.41 -6.77 12.56
CA GLU A 152 -19.13 -6.76 11.28
C GLU A 152 -18.46 -5.84 10.24
N THR A 153 -18.03 -4.66 10.69
CA THR A 153 -17.27 -3.67 9.93
C THR A 153 -15.92 -4.22 9.45
N VAL A 154 -15.16 -4.91 10.33
CA VAL A 154 -13.88 -5.54 9.98
C VAL A 154 -14.08 -6.66 8.94
N ALA A 155 -15.11 -7.49 9.11
CA ALA A 155 -15.44 -8.53 8.15
C ALA A 155 -15.83 -7.96 6.77
N ASP A 156 -16.60 -6.86 6.72
CA ASP A 156 -16.99 -6.21 5.46
C ASP A 156 -15.79 -5.67 4.68
N ILE A 157 -14.83 -4.99 5.34
CA ILE A 157 -13.64 -4.48 4.64
C ILE A 157 -12.77 -5.63 4.09
N PHE A 158 -12.62 -6.73 4.83
CA PHE A 158 -11.86 -7.90 4.39
C PHE A 158 -12.51 -8.59 3.20
N VAL A 159 -13.84 -8.73 3.20
CA VAL A 159 -14.59 -9.25 2.05
C VAL A 159 -14.48 -8.31 0.85
N LYS A 160 -14.65 -7.00 1.06
CA LYS A 160 -14.50 -5.95 0.02
C LYS A 160 -13.15 -6.02 -0.69
N PHE A 161 -12.07 -6.23 0.06
CA PHE A 161 -10.71 -6.40 -0.48
C PHE A 161 -10.54 -7.75 -1.19
N SER A 162 -11.03 -8.85 -0.60
CA SER A 162 -10.90 -10.21 -1.16
C SER A 162 -11.63 -10.41 -2.50
N ASN A 163 -12.55 -9.51 -2.86
CA ASN A 163 -13.21 -9.49 -4.17
C ASN A 163 -12.27 -9.09 -5.33
N LYS A 164 -11.11 -8.49 -5.03
CA LYS A 164 -10.12 -8.02 -6.03
C LYS A 164 -8.74 -8.65 -5.83
N ASN A 165 -8.38 -8.93 -4.59
CA ASN A 165 -7.06 -9.38 -4.17
C ASN A 165 -7.16 -10.68 -3.36
N TYR A 166 -6.04 -11.39 -3.20
CA TYR A 166 -6.01 -12.56 -2.33
C TYR A 166 -5.74 -12.10 -0.89
N LEU A 167 -6.55 -12.59 0.04
CA LEU A 167 -6.43 -12.31 1.47
C LEU A 167 -6.24 -13.61 2.24
N ILE A 168 -5.15 -13.68 3.01
CA ILE A 168 -4.88 -14.78 3.95
C ILE A 168 -5.07 -14.22 5.36
N ILE A 169 -6.01 -14.81 6.11
CA ILE A 169 -6.30 -14.44 7.49
C ILE A 169 -5.70 -15.49 8.41
N ILE A 170 -4.87 -15.04 9.35
CA ILE A 170 -4.41 -15.83 10.50
C ILE A 170 -5.23 -15.34 11.70
N SER A 171 -6.04 -16.22 12.28
CA SER A 171 -6.96 -15.90 13.38
C SER A 171 -6.91 -16.99 14.44
N ASN A 172 -7.20 -16.61 15.67
CA ASN A 172 -7.35 -17.53 16.79
C ASN A 172 -8.79 -18.08 16.85
N LEU A 173 -8.95 -19.34 17.20
CA LEU A 173 -10.25 -19.99 17.39
C LEU A 173 -11.07 -19.42 18.57
N GLY A 174 -10.52 -18.48 19.34
CA GLY A 174 -11.18 -17.83 20.48
C GLY A 174 -12.34 -16.89 20.14
N ARG A 175 -12.60 -16.60 18.86
CA ARG A 175 -13.72 -15.78 18.37
C ARG A 175 -14.39 -16.44 17.15
N GLU A 176 -15.13 -17.51 17.42
CA GLU A 176 -15.89 -18.28 16.43
C GLU A 176 -16.83 -17.39 15.59
N ASP A 177 -17.40 -16.37 16.22
CA ASP A 177 -18.34 -15.40 15.64
C ASP A 177 -17.73 -14.59 14.48
N PHE A 178 -16.47 -14.15 14.61
CA PHE A 178 -15.77 -13.44 13.54
C PHE A 178 -15.47 -14.35 12.35
N LEU A 179 -15.02 -15.57 12.61
CA LEU A 179 -14.71 -16.55 11.57
C LEU A 179 -15.97 -16.96 10.79
N GLU A 180 -17.07 -17.27 11.48
CA GLU A 180 -18.35 -17.57 10.85
C GLU A 180 -18.82 -16.39 9.98
N LEU A 181 -18.71 -15.17 10.50
CA LEU A 181 -19.11 -13.96 9.77
C LEU A 181 -18.30 -13.74 8.49
N LEU A 182 -16.98 -13.94 8.55
CA LEU A 182 -16.09 -13.87 7.39
C LEU A 182 -16.48 -14.87 6.31
N VAL A 183 -16.71 -16.15 6.67
CA VAL A 183 -17.09 -17.17 5.68
C VAL A 183 -18.48 -16.88 5.09
N ARG A 184 -19.44 -16.50 5.94
CA ARG A 184 -20.80 -16.15 5.53
C ARG A 184 -20.81 -14.97 4.55
N LYS A 185 -20.09 -13.89 4.85
CA LYS A 185 -20.02 -12.69 3.99
C LYS A 185 -19.20 -12.92 2.72
N SER A 186 -18.07 -13.64 2.79
CA SER A 186 -17.23 -13.97 1.62
C SER A 186 -17.82 -15.04 0.69
N LYS A 187 -18.84 -15.78 1.15
CA LYS A 187 -19.50 -16.87 0.40
C LYS A 187 -18.50 -17.95 -0.07
N ILE A 188 -17.49 -18.22 0.75
CA ILE A 188 -16.44 -19.20 0.43
C ILE A 188 -17.03 -20.61 0.29
N LYS A 189 -16.99 -21.13 -0.94
CA LYS A 189 -17.22 -22.55 -1.24
C LYS A 189 -15.96 -23.37 -0.94
N ASN A 190 -16.18 -24.61 -0.50
CA ASN A 190 -15.15 -25.60 -0.12
C ASN A 190 -14.16 -25.07 0.92
N LEU A 191 -14.67 -24.55 2.04
CA LEU A 191 -13.86 -23.95 3.12
C LEU A 191 -12.70 -24.85 3.58
N SER A 192 -12.92 -26.17 3.70
CA SER A 192 -11.90 -27.14 4.10
C SER A 192 -10.69 -27.22 3.16
N GLN A 193 -10.84 -26.86 1.87
CA GLN A 193 -9.73 -26.79 0.91
C GLN A 193 -8.96 -25.45 0.98
N LYS A 194 -9.49 -24.47 1.72
CA LYS A 194 -8.98 -23.10 1.82
C LYS A 194 -8.59 -22.71 3.25
N MET A 195 -8.66 -23.65 4.18
CA MET A 195 -8.33 -23.49 5.59
C MET A 195 -7.12 -24.38 5.90
N VAL A 196 -6.10 -23.81 6.54
CA VAL A 196 -4.95 -24.56 7.06
C VAL A 196 -5.12 -24.70 8.57
N ASN A 197 -5.33 -25.92 9.06
CA ASN A 197 -5.45 -26.17 10.48
C ASN A 197 -4.06 -26.34 11.12
N PHE A 198 -3.56 -25.29 11.77
CA PHE A 198 -2.27 -25.33 12.48
C PHE A 198 -2.21 -26.38 13.61
N LEU A 199 -3.35 -26.88 14.12
CA LEU A 199 -3.38 -27.95 15.12
C LEU A 199 -3.11 -29.35 14.51
N GLU A 200 -3.19 -29.50 13.19
CA GLU A 200 -2.88 -30.75 12.48
C GLU A 200 -1.42 -30.82 12.01
N ILE A 201 -0.81 -29.66 11.73
CA ILE A 201 0.55 -29.56 11.16
C ILE A 201 1.61 -29.02 12.14
N GLY A 202 1.18 -28.37 13.22
CA GLY A 202 2.07 -27.72 14.19
C GLY A 202 2.45 -28.62 15.36
N LYS A 203 3.58 -28.28 16.02
CA LYS A 203 3.95 -28.90 17.29
C LYS A 203 3.08 -28.32 18.41
N LEU A 204 2.10 -29.09 18.88
CA LEU A 204 1.21 -28.70 19.98
C LEU A 204 1.99 -28.52 21.29
N SER A 205 1.57 -27.53 22.09
CA SER A 205 1.93 -27.43 23.50
C SER A 205 1.15 -28.46 24.35
N ILE A 206 1.60 -28.67 25.59
CA ILE A 206 0.91 -29.55 26.56
C ILE A 206 -0.55 -29.11 26.74
N ILE A 207 -0.78 -27.82 27.00
CA ILE A 207 -2.13 -27.24 27.20
C ILE A 207 -3.03 -27.45 25.97
N GLN A 208 -2.49 -27.32 24.76
CA GLN A 208 -3.24 -27.57 23.52
C GLN A 208 -3.55 -29.06 23.31
N THR A 209 -2.64 -29.93 23.72
CA THR A 209 -2.82 -31.39 23.66
C THR A 209 -3.93 -31.83 24.62
N ASP A 210 -3.90 -31.35 25.87
CA ASP A 210 -4.90 -31.66 26.90
C ASP A 210 -6.30 -31.14 26.55
N ASN A 211 -6.39 -30.06 25.76
CA ASN A 211 -7.65 -29.44 25.33
C ASN A 211 -8.00 -29.71 23.85
N LEU A 212 -7.32 -30.65 23.19
CA LEU A 212 -7.45 -30.88 21.74
C LEU A 212 -8.89 -31.20 21.29
N SER A 213 -9.67 -31.87 22.14
CA SER A 213 -11.10 -32.14 21.89
C SER A 213 -11.90 -30.84 21.70
N LYS A 214 -11.75 -29.87 22.61
CA LYS A 214 -12.46 -28.57 22.56
C LYS A 214 -12.14 -27.83 21.26
N TYR A 215 -10.86 -27.78 20.86
CA TYR A 215 -10.47 -27.13 19.61
C TYR A 215 -11.06 -27.85 18.37
N LYS A 216 -11.07 -29.19 18.37
CA LYS A 216 -11.69 -29.98 17.31
C LYS A 216 -13.21 -29.76 17.23
N ASP A 217 -13.89 -29.65 18.37
CA ASP A 217 -15.32 -29.35 18.41
C ASP A 217 -15.62 -27.99 17.76
N VAL A 218 -14.85 -26.95 18.12
CA VAL A 218 -14.94 -25.60 17.53
C VAL A 218 -14.73 -25.63 16.00
N ILE A 219 -13.64 -26.25 15.54
CA ILE A 219 -13.37 -26.40 14.10
C ILE A 219 -14.50 -27.18 13.41
N SER A 220 -15.03 -28.24 14.04
CA SER A 220 -16.12 -29.03 13.47
C SER A 220 -17.42 -28.25 13.36
N LYS A 221 -17.73 -27.38 14.33
CA LYS A 221 -18.88 -26.46 14.26
C LYS A 221 -18.68 -25.48 13.12
N PHE A 222 -17.55 -24.79 13.08
CA PHE A 222 -17.22 -23.81 12.04
C PHE A 222 -17.33 -24.40 10.62
N LEU A 223 -16.79 -25.61 10.40
CA LEU A 223 -16.93 -26.33 9.13
C LEU A 223 -18.39 -26.76 8.82
N LYS A 224 -19.20 -27.09 9.83
CA LYS A 224 -20.62 -27.48 9.69
C LYS A 224 -21.57 -26.29 9.50
N SER A 225 -21.30 -25.14 10.12
CA SER A 225 -22.10 -23.90 9.96
C SER A 225 -22.15 -23.40 8.51
N CYS A 226 -21.27 -23.92 7.65
CA CYS A 226 -21.21 -23.63 6.22
C CYS A 226 -22.09 -24.55 5.33
N PHE A 227 -22.80 -25.54 5.89
CA PHE A 227 -23.51 -26.58 5.12
C PHE A 227 -25.02 -26.34 4.95
N VAL A 228 -25.38 -25.31 4.14
CA VAL A 228 -26.71 -25.05 3.56
C VAL A 228 -26.55 -24.28 2.24
N ILE A 229 -27.12 -24.61 1.07
CA ILE A 229 -27.77 -25.80 0.51
C ILE A 229 -27.41 -25.87 -1.01
N PHE A 230 -27.65 -27.00 -1.71
CA PHE A 230 -27.29 -27.21 -3.13
C PHE A 230 -28.46 -26.95 -4.12
N TYR A 231 -28.21 -26.38 -5.32
CA TYR A 231 -28.12 -27.13 -6.62
C TYR A 231 -27.79 -26.21 -7.84
N LEU A 232 -27.66 -26.84 -9.02
CA LEU A 232 -27.03 -26.40 -10.30
C LEU A 232 -28.01 -25.83 -11.37
N PRO A 233 -27.52 -25.18 -12.47
CA PRO A 233 -27.19 -25.94 -13.69
C PRO A 233 -25.83 -25.60 -14.35
N LEU A 234 -25.38 -26.52 -15.21
CA LEU A 234 -24.07 -26.51 -15.89
C LEU A 234 -23.94 -25.44 -16.99
N LYS A 235 -22.69 -25.06 -17.28
CA LYS A 235 -22.20 -24.98 -18.67
C LYS A 235 -20.88 -25.73 -18.82
N LEU A 236 -20.94 -26.84 -19.54
CA LEU A 236 -19.79 -27.42 -20.23
C LEU A 236 -19.31 -26.42 -21.29
N ILE A 237 -18.01 -26.12 -21.32
CA ILE A 237 -17.32 -25.70 -22.53
C ILE A 237 -16.03 -26.54 -22.60
N ASN A 238 -15.84 -27.21 -23.73
CA ASN A 238 -14.73 -28.13 -23.96
C ASN A 238 -13.38 -27.41 -23.96
N VAL A 239 -12.35 -28.15 -23.53
CA VAL A 239 -10.95 -27.79 -23.77
C VAL A 239 -10.58 -28.26 -25.18
N HIS A 240 -10.06 -27.33 -25.98
CA HIS A 240 -9.09 -27.59 -27.05
C HIS A 240 -7.90 -26.67 -26.80
#